data_AF-A0A9E3ITU4-F1
#
_entry.id   AF-A0A9E3ITU4-F1
#
_cell.length_a   1.000
_cell.length_b   1.000
_cell.length_c   1.000
_cell.angle_alpha   90.00
_cell.angle_beta   90.00
_cell.angle_gamma   90.00
#
_symmetry.space_group_name_H-M   'P 1'
#
loop_
_entity.id
_entity.type
_entity.pdbx_description
1 polymer ?
#
loop_
_entity_poly.entity_id
_entity_poly.type
_entity_poly.pdbx_seq_one_letter_code
_entity_poly.pdbx_strand_id
1 'polypeptide(L)'
;MRRPLQRPEGSGGQFLWDLLTFERLIAGTVVHLVYWAGLGIIGVMAFGVLGATIGVAIREGTIMGVLLALGVLAIGVLGVGAAALLWRAFCEFYVTIFKISEDLAVLRQDVEAERTRQGR
;
A
#
# COMPACT_ATOMS: atom_id res chain seq x y z
N MET A 1 33.37 -27.48 6.26
CA MET A 1 32.55 -27.79 5.06
C MET A 1 31.22 -27.05 5.19
N ARG A 2 31.08 -25.89 4.51
CA ARG A 2 29.86 -25.07 4.57
C ARG A 2 28.92 -25.54 3.44
N ARG A 3 27.76 -26.09 3.79
CA ARG A 3 26.73 -26.48 2.81
C ARG A 3 26.23 -25.22 2.08
N PRO A 4 26.29 -25.13 0.75
CA PRO A 4 25.59 -24.08 0.02
C PRO A 4 24.08 -24.35 0.13
N LEU A 5 23.33 -23.35 0.60
CA LEU A 5 21.87 -23.40 0.68
C LEU A 5 21.31 -23.55 -0.74
N GLN A 6 20.49 -24.57 -0.93
CA GLN A 6 19.88 -24.94 -2.21
C GLN A 6 19.01 -23.81 -2.75
N ARG A 7 19.29 -23.41 -3.99
CA ARG A 7 18.52 -22.47 -4.80
C ARG A 7 17.28 -23.20 -5.33
N PRO A 8 16.05 -22.76 -5.03
CA PRO A 8 14.87 -23.32 -5.68
C PRO A 8 14.79 -22.75 -7.11
N GLU A 9 15.06 -23.57 -8.11
CA GLU A 9 14.83 -23.27 -9.52
C GLU A 9 13.33 -23.32 -9.82
N GLY A 10 12.67 -22.17 -9.79
CA GLY A 10 11.27 -22.03 -10.16
C GLY A 10 10.93 -20.56 -10.36
N SER A 11 10.65 -20.17 -11.60
CA SER A 11 10.46 -18.78 -12.04
C SER A 11 9.51 -17.94 -11.17
N GLY A 12 8.48 -18.54 -10.56
CA GLY A 12 7.57 -17.85 -9.63
C GLY A 12 8.05 -17.84 -8.18
N GLY A 13 8.70 -18.92 -7.74
CA GLY A 13 9.24 -19.05 -6.40
C GLY A 13 10.44 -18.15 -6.17
N GLN A 14 11.30 -17.95 -7.19
CA GLN A 14 12.45 -17.05 -7.14
C GLN A 14 12.04 -15.58 -7.13
N PHE A 15 10.95 -15.20 -7.83
CA PHE A 15 10.40 -13.84 -7.76
C PHE A 15 9.76 -13.55 -6.39
N LEU A 16 9.04 -14.53 -5.82
CA LEU A 16 8.54 -14.44 -4.45
C LEU A 16 9.69 -14.46 -3.42
N TRP A 17 10.76 -15.23 -3.65
CA TRP A 17 11.96 -15.23 -2.80
C TRP A 17 12.77 -13.93 -2.93
N ASP A 18 12.85 -13.30 -4.10
CA ASP A 18 13.48 -11.98 -4.30
C ASP A 18 12.62 -10.85 -3.69
N LEU A 19 11.28 -10.97 -3.75
CA LEU A 19 10.36 -10.06 -3.05
C LEU A 19 10.41 -10.23 -1.53
N LEU A 20 10.65 -11.46 -1.04
CA LEU A 20 10.79 -11.79 0.37
C LEU A 20 12.22 -11.61 0.89
N THR A 21 13.24 -11.57 0.02
CA THR A 21 14.65 -11.26 0.36
C THR A 21 14.84 -9.75 0.37
N PHE A 22 14.08 -9.10 1.25
CA PHE A 22 14.50 -8.21 2.33
C PHE A 22 15.69 -7.23 2.21
N GLU A 23 16.45 -7.16 1.13
CA GLU A 23 17.64 -6.29 1.05
C GLU A 23 17.63 -5.36 -0.16
N ARG A 24 16.79 -5.63 -1.16
CA ARG A 24 16.75 -4.86 -2.42
C ARG A 24 15.42 -4.13 -2.70
N LEU A 25 14.41 -4.33 -1.86
CA LEU A 25 13.04 -3.81 -2.05
C LEU A 25 12.67 -2.67 -1.07
N ILE A 26 13.55 -2.28 -0.15
CA ILE A 26 13.15 -1.82 1.20
C ILE A 26 12.52 -0.42 1.35
N ALA A 27 12.57 0.50 0.38
CA ALA A 27 11.74 1.71 0.51
C ALA A 27 11.01 2.15 -0.75
N GLY A 28 11.65 2.17 -1.92
CA GLY A 28 11.03 2.77 -3.12
C GLY A 28 9.88 1.96 -3.73
N THR A 29 10.10 0.67 -3.96
CA THR A 29 9.19 -0.17 -4.76
C THR A 29 8.01 -0.71 -3.96
N VAL A 30 8.22 -1.08 -2.70
CA VAL A 30 7.14 -1.54 -1.80
C VAL A 30 6.08 -0.45 -1.61
N VAL A 31 6.49 0.82 -1.51
CA VAL A 31 5.57 1.96 -1.39
C VAL A 31 4.60 2.02 -2.56
N HIS A 32 5.10 1.83 -3.78
CA HIS A 32 4.25 1.86 -4.96
C HIS A 32 3.27 0.68 -4.98
N LEU A 33 3.75 -0.53 -4.64
CA LEU A 33 2.90 -1.73 -4.55
C LEU A 33 1.77 -1.56 -3.52
N VAL A 34 2.10 -1.08 -2.32
CA VAL A 34 1.11 -0.80 -1.27
C VAL A 34 0.13 0.28 -1.73
N TYR A 35 0.62 1.37 -2.31
CA TYR A 35 -0.21 2.45 -2.82
C TYR A 35 -1.27 1.96 -3.82
N TRP A 36 -0.85 1.19 -4.85
CA TRP A 36 -1.75 0.64 -5.86
C TRP A 36 -2.69 -0.42 -5.28
N ALA A 37 -2.21 -1.26 -4.38
CA ALA A 37 -3.04 -2.28 -3.74
C ALA A 37 -4.21 -1.66 -2.97
N GLY A 38 -3.96 -0.63 -2.14
CA GLY A 38 -5.04 0.02 -1.42
C GLY A 38 -5.92 0.92 -2.27
N LEU A 39 -5.37 1.57 -3.30
CA LEU A 39 -6.21 2.26 -4.29
C LEU A 39 -7.16 1.27 -4.99
N GLY A 40 -6.68 0.05 -5.27
CA GLY A 40 -7.50 -1.05 -5.76
C GLY A 40 -8.61 -1.45 -4.80
N ILE A 41 -8.31 -1.62 -3.51
CA ILE A 41 -9.30 -1.96 -2.47
C ILE A 41 -10.37 -0.86 -2.35
N ILE A 42 -9.95 0.41 -2.33
CA ILE A 42 -10.87 1.55 -2.28
C ILE A 42 -11.73 1.62 -3.55
N GLY A 43 -11.14 1.30 -4.71
CA GLY A 43 -11.88 1.17 -5.96
C GLY A 43 -12.98 0.12 -5.88
N VAL A 44 -12.68 -1.07 -5.37
CA VAL A 44 -13.68 -2.14 -5.16
C VAL A 44 -14.76 -1.69 -4.17
N MET A 45 -14.38 -1.03 -3.08
CA MET A 45 -15.35 -0.45 -2.12
C MET A 45 -16.27 0.58 -2.80
N ALA A 46 -15.74 1.42 -3.68
CA ALA A 46 -16.52 2.40 -4.44
C ALA A 46 -17.54 1.73 -5.36
N PHE A 47 -17.13 0.67 -6.09
CA PHE A 47 -18.05 -0.14 -6.87
C PHE A 47 -19.10 -0.85 -6.00
N GLY A 48 -18.71 -1.29 -4.80
CA GLY A 48 -19.63 -1.84 -3.80
C GLY A 48 -20.71 -0.84 -3.38
N VAL A 49 -20.35 0.42 -3.15
CA VAL A 49 -21.31 1.51 -2.85
C VAL A 49 -22.28 1.70 -4.00
N LEU A 50 -21.80 1.76 -5.24
CA LEU A 50 -22.66 1.88 -6.42
C LEU A 50 -23.64 0.70 -6.54
N GLY A 51 -23.13 -0.53 -6.33
CA GLY A 51 -23.96 -1.74 -6.32
C GLY A 51 -25.02 -1.70 -5.21
N ALA A 52 -24.65 -1.24 -4.01
CA ALA A 52 -25.57 -1.09 -2.89
C ALA A 52 -26.66 -0.04 -3.17
N THR A 53 -26.30 1.12 -3.72
CA THR A 53 -27.26 2.16 -4.11
C THR A 53 -28.26 1.64 -5.16
N ILE A 54 -27.76 0.99 -6.22
CA ILE A 54 -28.62 0.43 -7.27
C ILE A 54 -29.51 -0.68 -6.70
N GLY A 55 -28.96 -1.55 -5.85
CA GLY A 55 -29.71 -2.63 -5.20
C GLY A 55 -30.85 -2.10 -4.34
N VAL A 56 -30.61 -1.04 -3.56
CA VAL A 56 -31.66 -0.38 -2.76
C VAL A 56 -32.73 0.24 -3.66
N ALA A 57 -32.33 0.92 -4.74
CA ALA A 57 -33.26 1.54 -5.67
C ALA A 57 -34.20 0.53 -6.35
N ILE A 58 -33.69 -0.65 -6.73
CA ILE A 58 -34.49 -1.73 -7.34
C ILE A 58 -35.42 -2.38 -6.30
N ARG A 59 -34.94 -2.59 -5.07
CA ARG A 59 -35.68 -3.32 -4.03
C ARG A 59 -36.94 -2.61 -3.56
N GLU A 60 -36.93 -1.28 -3.49
CA GLU A 60 -37.99 -0.53 -2.82
C GLU A 60 -39.02 0.06 -3.79
N GLY A 61 -38.69 0.29 -5.07
CA GLY A 61 -39.65 0.61 -6.16
C GLY A 61 -40.55 1.84 -5.96
N THR A 62 -40.40 2.56 -4.85
CA THR A 62 -41.24 3.66 -4.37
C THR A 62 -40.40 4.91 -4.19
N ILE A 63 -41.05 6.08 -4.15
CA ILE A 63 -40.40 7.39 -3.98
C ILE A 63 -39.53 7.42 -2.70
N MET A 64 -39.95 6.72 -1.64
CA MET A 64 -39.19 6.64 -0.39
C MET A 64 -37.87 5.85 -0.55
N GLY A 65 -37.86 4.84 -1.42
CA GLY A 65 -36.66 4.06 -1.71
C GLY A 65 -35.63 4.81 -2.55
N VAL A 66 -36.08 5.75 -3.38
CA VAL A 66 -35.17 6.68 -4.07
C VAL A 66 -34.46 7.59 -3.05
N LEU A 67 -35.18 8.08 -2.03
CA LEU A 67 -34.60 8.89 -0.96
C LEU A 67 -33.56 8.10 -0.14
N LEU A 68 -33.85 6.84 0.17
CA LEU A 68 -32.92 5.95 0.86
C LEU A 68 -31.69 5.63 0.01
N ALA A 69 -31.87 5.32 -1.28
CA ALA A 69 -30.76 5.10 -2.20
C ALA A 69 -29.83 6.32 -2.30
N LEU A 70 -30.41 7.52 -2.30
CA LEU A 70 -29.65 8.78 -2.33
C LEU A 70 -28.86 9.01 -1.03
N GLY A 71 -29.44 8.64 0.12
CA GLY A 71 -28.74 8.63 1.40
C GLY A 71 -27.59 7.63 1.44
N VAL A 72 -27.80 6.40 0.96
CA VAL A 72 -26.77 5.36 0.85
C VAL A 72 -25.64 5.81 -0.09
N LEU A 73 -25.97 6.43 -1.22
CA LEU A 73 -24.98 6.98 -2.15
C LEU A 73 -24.16 8.08 -1.47
N ALA A 74 -24.82 9.04 -0.80
CA ALA A 74 -24.15 10.15 -0.14
C ALA A 74 -23.18 9.66 0.95
N ILE A 75 -23.64 8.78 1.85
CA ILE A 75 -22.81 8.21 2.92
C ILE A 75 -21.70 7.34 2.33
N GLY A 76 -22.02 6.52 1.33
CA GLY A 76 -21.05 5.64 0.69
C GLY A 76 -19.94 6.40 -0.03
N VAL A 77 -20.27 7.45 -0.79
CA VAL A 77 -19.27 8.31 -1.45
C VAL A 77 -18.42 9.05 -0.43
N LEU A 78 -19.02 9.59 0.64
CA LEU A 78 -18.27 10.21 1.73
C LEU A 78 -17.35 9.22 2.44
N GLY A 79 -17.83 8.00 2.70
CA GLY A 79 -17.05 6.94 3.32
C GLY A 79 -15.85 6.50 2.46
N VAL A 80 -16.06 6.32 1.16
CA VAL A 80 -15.00 6.00 0.19
C VAL A 80 -14.00 7.15 0.09
N GLY A 81 -14.48 8.41 0.05
CA GLY A 81 -13.62 9.58 0.04
C GLY A 81 -12.77 9.70 1.30
N ALA A 82 -13.37 9.51 2.48
CA ALA A 82 -12.64 9.50 3.75
C ALA A 82 -11.63 8.35 3.81
N ALA A 83 -12.00 7.14 3.38
CA ALA A 83 -11.10 6.00 3.29
C ALA A 83 -9.92 6.28 2.34
N ALA A 84 -10.16 6.94 1.21
CA ALA A 84 -9.10 7.33 0.27
C ALA A 84 -8.14 8.36 0.86
N LEU A 85 -8.66 9.38 1.56
CA LEU A 85 -7.84 10.39 2.23
C LEU A 85 -7.02 9.79 3.38
N LEU A 86 -7.65 8.94 4.20
CA LEU A 86 -6.96 8.21 5.26
C LEU A 86 -5.88 7.31 4.66
N TRP A 87 -6.20 6.54 3.62
CA TRP A 87 -5.24 5.69 2.94
C TRP A 87 -4.04 6.49 2.41
N ARG A 88 -4.30 7.65 1.82
CA ARG A 88 -3.25 8.55 1.33
C ARG A 88 -2.36 9.06 2.47
N ALA A 89 -2.96 9.48 3.59
CA ALA A 89 -2.23 9.93 4.77
C ALA A 89 -1.40 8.80 5.40
N PHE A 90 -1.94 7.59 5.49
CA PHE A 90 -1.18 6.41 5.95
C PHE A 90 -0.02 6.08 5.01
N CYS A 91 -0.23 6.13 3.68
CA CYS A 91 0.84 5.92 2.70
C CYS A 91 1.97 6.95 2.87
N GLU A 92 1.65 8.23 3.01
CA GLU A 92 2.63 9.31 3.18
C GLU A 92 3.39 9.19 4.51
N PHE A 93 2.69 8.82 5.58
CA PHE A 93 3.29 8.60 6.90
C PHE A 93 4.28 7.42 6.88
N TYR A 94 3.90 6.27 6.32
CA TYR A 94 4.81 5.12 6.20
C TYR A 94 6.03 5.44 5.33
N VAL A 95 5.85 6.11 4.19
CA VAL A 95 6.96 6.54 3.32
C VAL A 95 7.95 7.42 4.06
N THR A 96 7.45 8.37 4.85
CA THR A 96 8.30 9.31 5.59
C THR A 96 9.17 8.58 6.61
N ILE A 97 8.60 7.63 7.36
CA ILE A 97 9.35 6.83 8.34
C ILE A 97 10.43 5.97 7.66
N PHE A 98 10.09 5.29 6.57
CA PHE A 98 11.07 4.48 5.84
C PHE A 98 12.20 5.33 5.23
N LYS A 99 11.86 6.50 4.67
CA LYS A 99 12.86 7.43 4.12
C LYS A 99 13.82 7.94 5.19
N ILE A 100 13.33 8.26 6.40
CA ILE A 100 14.19 8.65 7.54
C ILE A 100 15.14 7.50 7.93
N SER A 101 14.66 6.27 7.89
CA SER A 101 15.45 5.08 8.25
C SER A 101 16.59 4.83 7.25
N GLU A 102 16.34 5.05 5.95
CA GLU A 102 17.38 4.97 4.92
C GLU A 102 18.40 6.12 5.01
N ASP A 103 17.94 7.35 5.26
CA ASP A 103 18.82 8.54 5.37
C ASP A 103 19.82 8.41 6.53
N LEU A 104 19.37 7.87 7.67
CA LEU A 104 20.21 7.53 8.82
C LEU A 104 21.25 6.46 8.50
N ALA A 105 20.93 5.49 7.65
CA ALA A 105 21.86 4.44 7.25
C ALA A 105 22.97 4.99 6.34
N VAL A 106 22.63 5.92 5.44
CA VAL A 106 23.61 6.61 4.57
C VAL A 106 24.54 7.49 5.40
N LEU A 107 24.01 8.31 6.32
CA LEU A 107 24.84 9.13 7.20
C LEU A 107 25.85 8.30 8.00
N ARG A 108 25.45 7.12 8.47
CA ARG A 108 26.34 6.22 9.20
C ARG A 108 27.48 5.70 8.31
N GLN A 109 27.17 5.34 7.06
CA GLN A 109 28.18 4.89 6.11
C GLN A 109 29.17 5.99 5.73
N ASP A 110 28.70 7.22 5.53
CA ASP A 110 29.57 8.36 5.23
C ASP A 110 30.51 8.69 6.40
N VAL A 111 30.01 8.67 7.64
CA VAL A 111 30.84 8.88 8.84
C VAL A 111 31.89 7.76 9.02
N GLU A 112 31.53 6.51 8.74
CA GLU A 112 32.47 5.38 8.80
C GLU A 112 33.54 5.48 7.69
N ALA A 113 33.16 5.90 6.48
CA ALA A 113 34.09 6.13 5.37
C ALA A 113 35.07 7.28 5.68
N GLU A 114 34.61 8.38 6.27
CA GLU A 114 35.49 9.47 6.69
C GLU A 114 36.46 9.06 7.80
N ARG A 115 36.01 8.27 8.79
CA ARG A 115 36.90 7.72 9.83
C ARG A 115 37.99 6.82 9.25
N THR A 116 37.67 5.99 8.25
CA THR A 116 38.70 5.17 7.58
C THR A 116 39.67 5.99 6.74
N ARG A 117 39.27 7.17 6.24
CA ARG A 117 40.16 8.12 5.55
C ARG A 117 41.04 8.93 6.50
N GLN A 118 40.55 9.32 7.67
CA GLN A 118 41.32 10.06 8.69
C GLN A 118 42.21 9.16 9.56
N GLY A 119 41.93 7.85 9.63
CA GLY A 119 42.73 6.87 10.37
C GLY A 119 43.98 6.36 9.63
N ARG A 120 44.35 6.99 8.51
CA ARG A 120 45.61 6.81 7.77
C ARG A 120 46.38 8.12 7.78
#